data_AF-A0A1F5E1Y4-F1
#
_entry.id   AF-A0A1F5E1Y4-F1
#
_cell.length_a   1.000
_cell.length_b   1.000
_cell.length_c   1.000
_cell.angle_alpha   90.00
_cell.angle_beta   90.00
_cell.angle_gamma   90.00
#
_symmetry.space_group_name_H-M   'P 1'
#
loop_
_entity.id
_entity.type
_entity.pdbx_description
1 polymer ?
#
loop_
_entity_poly.entity_id
_entity_poly.type
_entity_poly.pdbx_seq_one_letter_code
_entity_poly.pdbx_strand_id
1 'polypeptide(L)'
;MAAIAHPKRATGTLGLILHLIADPGVRLVGNVYLAEEMMRYTEVFPSETATLLIEALASKMEFIAVEGKYLKICGGYLGTSDQSDIAHAATCLSTGPTLISDDHHFDRIRDEGIIEVWSTKKAVDELLGAAREHGDKPCY
;
A
#
# COMPACT_ATOMS: atom_id res chain seq x y z
N MET A 1 -32.91 -4.89 12.94
CA MET A 1 -31.48 -5.24 12.83
C MET A 1 -31.36 -6.66 12.29
N ALA A 2 -31.17 -6.81 10.98
CA ALA A 2 -30.78 -8.07 10.36
C ALA A 2 -30.34 -7.78 8.93
N ALA A 3 -29.04 -7.80 8.68
CA ALA A 3 -28.42 -8.21 7.42
C ALA A 3 -26.90 -8.04 7.52
N ILE A 4 -26.24 -8.84 8.36
CA ILE A 4 -24.86 -9.24 8.04
C ILE A 4 -25.00 -10.30 6.94
N ALA A 5 -25.31 -9.83 5.73
CA ALA A 5 -25.42 -10.67 4.56
C ALA A 5 -24.00 -11.04 4.13
N HIS A 6 -23.57 -12.23 4.54
CA HIS A 6 -22.37 -12.93 4.07
C HIS A 6 -21.01 -12.27 4.41
N PRO A 7 -20.31 -12.72 5.46
CA PRO A 7 -18.92 -12.33 5.72
C PRO A 7 -17.92 -12.80 4.63
N LYS A 8 -18.38 -13.53 3.61
CA LYS A 8 -17.57 -14.16 2.54
C LYS A 8 -17.29 -13.28 1.32
N ARG A 9 -17.64 -11.99 1.32
CA ARG A 9 -17.45 -11.07 0.18
C ARG A 9 -16.51 -9.90 0.46
N ALA A 10 -15.53 -10.05 1.36
CA ALA A 10 -14.41 -9.12 1.32
C ALA A 10 -13.62 -9.39 0.02
N THR A 11 -13.42 -8.35 -0.79
CA THR A 11 -12.48 -8.43 -1.91
C THR A 11 -11.09 -8.66 -1.35
N GLY A 12 -10.19 -9.30 -2.12
CA GLY A 12 -8.80 -9.50 -1.69
C GLY A 12 -8.16 -8.18 -1.24
N THR A 13 -8.43 -7.09 -1.95
CA THR A 13 -7.97 -5.74 -1.63
C THR A 13 -8.49 -5.21 -0.30
N LEU A 14 -9.77 -5.39 0.03
CA LEU A 14 -10.28 -4.98 1.34
C LEU A 14 -9.64 -5.81 2.46
N GLY A 15 -9.49 -7.12 2.26
CA GLY A 15 -8.77 -7.98 3.19
C GLY A 15 -7.32 -7.53 3.41
N LEU A 16 -6.64 -7.12 2.33
CA LEU A 16 -5.28 -6.61 2.37
C LEU A 16 -5.21 -5.32 3.18
N ILE A 17 -6.07 -4.34 2.90
CA ILE A 17 -6.13 -3.08 3.65
C ILE A 17 -6.33 -3.34 5.14
N LEU A 18 -7.29 -4.20 5.50
CA LEU A 18 -7.56 -4.53 6.90
C LEU A 18 -6.37 -5.20 7.57
N HIS A 19 -5.67 -6.11 6.88
CA HIS A 19 -4.45 -6.75 7.38
C HIS A 19 -3.33 -5.71 7.57
N LEU A 20 -3.09 -4.86 6.58
CA LEU A 20 -2.08 -3.79 6.66
C LEU A 20 -2.35 -2.82 7.82
N ILE A 21 -3.60 -2.56 8.17
CA ILE A 21 -3.98 -1.76 9.34
C ILE A 21 -3.75 -2.55 10.63
N ALA A 22 -4.28 -3.77 10.72
CA ALA A 22 -4.39 -4.50 11.99
C ALA A 22 -3.09 -5.19 12.45
N ASP A 23 -2.22 -5.62 11.53
CA ASP A 23 -1.04 -6.42 11.89
C ASP A 23 0.09 -5.54 12.46
N PRO A 24 0.46 -5.67 13.75
CA PRO A 24 1.53 -4.87 14.35
C PRO A 24 2.93 -5.18 13.77
N GLY A 25 3.11 -6.32 13.10
CA GLY A 25 4.34 -6.67 12.40
C GLY A 25 4.53 -5.91 11.08
N VAL A 26 3.46 -5.30 10.55
CA VAL A 26 3.52 -4.49 9.33
C VAL A 26 3.83 -3.04 9.68
N ARG A 27 4.95 -2.54 9.17
CA ARG A 27 5.30 -1.10 9.18
C ARG A 27 4.89 -0.46 7.85
N LEU A 28 4.04 0.57 7.92
CA LEU A 28 3.63 1.35 6.77
C LEU A 28 4.48 2.60 6.66
N VAL A 29 4.94 2.92 5.45
CA VAL A 29 5.76 4.10 5.16
C VAL A 29 5.11 4.85 4.01
N GLY A 30 5.05 6.18 4.12
CA GLY A 30 4.51 7.04 3.08
C GLY A 30 5.30 8.33 2.94
N ASN A 31 4.86 9.17 2.01
CA ASN A 31 5.41 10.50 1.78
C ASN A 31 4.26 11.50 1.60
N VAL A 32 4.59 12.78 1.45
CA VAL A 32 3.60 13.86 1.31
C VAL A 32 2.65 13.65 0.11
N TYR A 33 3.15 13.12 -1.02
CA TYR A 33 2.34 12.86 -2.20
C TYR A 33 1.31 11.74 -1.93
N LEU A 34 1.68 10.70 -1.19
CA LEU A 34 0.74 9.64 -0.81
C LEU A 34 -0.36 10.18 0.11
N ALA A 35 -0.02 11.09 1.03
CA ALA A 35 -1.01 11.75 1.88
C ALA A 35 -1.99 12.60 1.05
N GLU A 36 -1.48 13.36 0.08
CA GLU A 36 -2.30 14.17 -0.83
C GLU A 36 -3.21 13.32 -1.72
N GLU A 37 -2.73 12.17 -2.22
CA GLU A 37 -3.55 11.20 -2.94
C GLU A 37 -4.66 10.63 -2.06
N MET A 38 -4.32 10.20 -0.84
CA MET A 38 -5.30 9.71 0.13
C MET A 38 -6.39 10.75 0.44
N MET A 39 -6.01 12.02 0.65
CA MET A 39 -6.96 13.12 0.86
C MET A 39 -7.85 13.31 -0.36
N ARG A 40 -7.28 13.37 -1.57
CA ARG A 40 -8.05 13.48 -2.82
C ARG A 40 -9.05 12.33 -2.99
N TYR A 41 -8.67 11.10 -2.63
CA TYR A 41 -9.60 9.97 -2.65
C TYR A 41 -10.79 10.17 -1.72
N THR A 42 -10.58 10.68 -0.50
CA THR A 42 -11.69 10.96 0.43
C THR A 42 -12.63 12.06 -0.06
N GLU A 43 -12.11 13.04 -0.78
CA GLU A 43 -12.89 14.15 -1.35
C GLU A 43 -13.71 13.72 -2.57
N VAL A 44 -13.09 12.94 -3.48
CA VAL A 44 -13.74 12.50 -4.73
C VAL A 44 -14.75 11.38 -4.48
N PHE A 45 -14.52 10.52 -3.49
CA PHE A 45 -15.38 9.38 -3.16
C PHE A 45 -15.81 9.42 -1.69
N PRO A 46 -16.75 10.31 -1.32
CA PRO A 46 -17.17 10.49 0.05
C PRO A 46 -17.94 9.25 0.55
N SER A 47 -17.25 8.38 1.27
CA SER A 47 -17.79 7.22 1.94
C SER A 47 -17.20 7.17 3.34
N GLU A 48 -18.06 7.14 4.36
CA GLU A 48 -17.63 7.08 5.77
C GLU A 48 -16.67 5.90 6.00
N THR A 49 -16.98 4.73 5.44
CA THR A 49 -16.10 3.56 5.51
C THR A 49 -14.76 3.79 4.82
N ALA A 50 -14.74 4.39 3.63
CA ALA A 50 -13.49 4.64 2.90
C ALA A 50 -12.61 5.66 3.65
N THR A 51 -13.22 6.73 4.17
CA THR A 51 -12.55 7.73 4.99
C THR A 51 -11.94 7.10 6.24
N LEU A 52 -12.70 6.27 6.98
CA LEU A 52 -12.19 5.56 8.15
C LEU A 52 -11.02 4.64 7.82
N LEU A 53 -11.06 3.93 6.69
CA LEU A 53 -9.95 3.06 6.26
C LEU A 53 -8.71 3.88 5.89
N ILE A 54 -8.87 5.00 5.20
CA ILE A 54 -7.77 5.89 4.82
C ILE A 54 -7.15 6.54 6.07
N GLU A 55 -7.97 7.02 7.00
CA GLU A 55 -7.52 7.57 8.28
C GLU A 55 -6.76 6.53 9.10
N ALA A 56 -7.26 5.29 9.17
CA ALA A 56 -6.60 4.20 9.86
C ALA A 56 -5.22 3.88 9.24
N LEU A 57 -5.13 3.80 7.90
CA LEU A 57 -3.85 3.62 7.20
C LEU A 57 -2.88 4.77 7.51
N ALA A 58 -3.34 6.02 7.34
CA ALA A 58 -2.52 7.21 7.57
C ALA A 58 -2.04 7.30 9.03
N SER A 59 -2.89 6.94 10.00
CA SER A 59 -2.54 6.97 11.43
C SER A 59 -1.43 5.97 11.81
N LYS A 60 -1.32 4.85 11.09
CA LYS A 60 -0.28 3.84 11.27
C LYS A 60 1.00 4.16 10.50
N MET A 61 0.89 4.99 9.47
CA MET A 61 1.96 5.25 8.52
C MET A 61 3.01 6.22 9.08
N GLU A 62 4.28 5.86 8.89
CA GLU A 62 5.39 6.77 9.09
C GLU A 62 5.62 7.60 7.82
N PHE A 63 5.42 8.91 7.88
CA PHE A 63 5.65 9.80 6.75
C PHE A 63 7.10 10.28 6.71
N ILE A 64 7.77 10.01 5.58
CA ILE A 64 9.18 10.26 5.37
C ILE A 64 9.37 11.40 4.37
N ALA A 65 10.21 12.38 4.73
CA ALA A 65 10.75 13.35 3.79
C ALA A 65 11.97 12.74 3.09
N VAL A 66 11.86 12.47 1.80
CA VAL A 66 12.90 11.79 1.04
C VAL A 66 13.99 12.77 0.60
N GLU A 67 15.26 12.40 0.79
CA GLU A 67 16.40 13.19 0.31
C GLU A 67 16.47 13.23 -1.23
N GLY A 68 16.87 14.38 -1.79
CA GLY A 68 16.93 14.59 -3.24
C GLY A 68 17.82 13.62 -4.01
N LYS A 69 18.81 12.98 -3.35
CA LYS A 69 19.66 11.95 -3.98
C LYS A 69 18.83 10.73 -4.44
N TYR A 70 17.84 10.31 -3.65
CA TYR A 70 16.99 9.17 -3.99
C TYR A 70 16.00 9.53 -5.10
N LEU A 71 15.45 10.75 -5.07
CA LEU A 71 14.61 11.27 -6.16
C LEU A 71 15.35 11.25 -7.50
N LYS A 72 16.62 11.70 -7.51
CA LYS A 72 17.45 11.69 -8.72
C LYS A 72 17.74 10.28 -9.22
N ILE A 73 18.01 9.34 -8.32
CA ILE A 73 18.25 7.93 -8.68
C ILE A 73 16.97 7.36 -9.32
N CYS A 74 15.84 7.40 -8.62
CA CYS A 74 14.58 6.82 -9.08
C CYS A 74 14.07 7.47 -10.38
N GLY A 75 14.23 8.79 -10.54
CA GLY A 75 13.85 9.49 -11.77
C GLY A 75 14.59 9.00 -13.02
N GLY A 76 15.75 8.36 -12.90
CA GLY A 76 16.46 7.75 -14.04
C GLY A 76 15.89 6.39 -14.51
N TYR A 77 15.05 5.76 -13.68
CA TYR A 77 14.49 4.44 -13.93
C TYR A 77 13.01 4.47 -14.29
N LEU A 78 12.28 5.49 -13.84
CA LEU A 78 10.85 5.57 -14.07
C LEU A 78 10.52 6.02 -15.50
N GLY A 79 9.47 5.42 -16.06
CA GLY A 79 8.93 5.76 -17.38
C GLY A 79 8.06 7.02 -17.41
N THR A 80 8.08 7.82 -16.34
CA THR A 80 7.19 8.95 -16.08
C THR A 80 7.96 10.15 -15.53
N SER A 81 7.43 11.35 -15.74
CA SER A 81 7.89 12.58 -15.11
C SER A 81 7.07 12.97 -13.87
N ASP A 82 6.10 12.14 -13.47
CA ASP A 82 5.27 12.39 -12.30
C ASP A 82 6.12 12.40 -11.02
N GLN A 83 5.98 13.46 -10.24
CA GLN A 83 6.71 13.63 -9.00
C GLN A 83 6.21 12.68 -7.91
N SER A 84 4.93 12.27 -7.91
CA SER A 84 4.42 11.30 -6.94
C SER A 84 5.07 9.94 -7.17
N ASP A 85 5.08 9.44 -8.41
CA ASP A 85 5.71 8.17 -8.76
C ASP A 85 7.21 8.15 -8.39
N ILE A 86 7.93 9.22 -8.72
CA ILE A 86 9.34 9.38 -8.32
C ILE A 86 9.48 9.36 -6.79
N ALA A 87 8.62 10.06 -6.07
CA ALA A 87 8.67 10.13 -4.61
C ALA A 87 8.33 8.78 -3.96
N HIS A 88 7.34 8.03 -4.45
CA HIS A 88 7.00 6.69 -3.95
C HIS A 88 8.18 5.74 -4.10
N ALA A 89 8.75 5.67 -5.31
CA ALA A 89 9.94 4.86 -5.57
C ALA A 89 11.13 5.25 -4.68
N ALA A 90 11.38 6.55 -4.53
CA ALA A 90 12.47 7.07 -3.72
C ALA A 90 12.25 6.84 -2.21
N THR A 91 10.99 6.81 -1.75
CA THR A 91 10.64 6.41 -0.38
C THR A 91 11.02 4.96 -0.15
N CYS A 92 10.65 4.07 -1.08
CA CYS A 92 11.02 2.66 -1.03
C CYS A 92 12.53 2.45 -1.06
N LEU A 93 13.25 3.14 -1.94
CA LEU A 93 14.71 3.04 -2.02
C LEU A 93 15.41 3.52 -0.74
N SER A 94 14.89 4.56 -0.10
CA SER A 94 15.53 5.15 1.09
C SER A 94 15.22 4.40 2.38
N THR A 95 14.10 3.69 2.46
CA THR A 95 13.62 3.04 3.70
C THR A 95 13.49 1.52 3.63
N GLY A 96 13.63 0.92 2.44
CA GLY A 96 13.55 -0.52 2.19
C GLY A 96 12.18 -1.21 2.13
N PRO A 97 10.99 -0.57 2.17
CA PRO A 97 9.72 -1.26 2.06
C PRO A 97 9.44 -1.74 0.63
N THR A 98 8.63 -2.79 0.54
CA THR A 98 8.02 -3.26 -0.71
C THR A 98 6.91 -2.31 -1.15
N LEU A 99 7.00 -1.77 -2.37
CA LEU A 99 5.92 -0.99 -2.99
C LEU A 99 4.80 -1.94 -3.43
N ILE A 100 3.55 -1.66 -3.05
CA ILE A 100 2.38 -2.36 -3.59
C ILE A 100 1.76 -1.46 -4.66
N SER A 101 1.86 -1.85 -5.93
CA SER A 101 1.30 -1.12 -7.06
C SER A 101 1.09 -2.03 -8.27
N ASP A 102 0.00 -1.79 -9.01
CA ASP A 102 -0.25 -2.42 -10.32
C ASP A 102 0.14 -1.49 -11.49
N ASP A 103 0.77 -0.33 -11.21
CA ASP A 103 1.22 0.61 -12.23
C ASP A 103 2.52 0.17 -12.90
N HIS A 104 2.51 0.14 -14.24
CA HIS A 104 3.64 -0.23 -15.08
C HIS A 104 4.77 0.81 -15.09
N HIS A 105 4.55 2.04 -14.59
CA HIS A 105 5.63 3.03 -14.44
C HIS A 105 6.79 2.52 -13.58
N PHE A 106 6.53 1.56 -12.67
CA PHE A 106 7.51 0.96 -11.79
C PHE A 106 8.17 -0.33 -12.34
N ASP A 107 7.79 -0.79 -13.53
CA ASP A 107 8.28 -2.07 -14.07
C ASP A 107 9.81 -2.07 -14.21
N ARG A 108 10.38 -1.02 -14.82
CA ARG A 108 11.83 -0.96 -15.04
C ARG A 108 12.63 -0.88 -13.74
N ILE A 109 12.19 -0.07 -12.77
CA ILE A 109 12.90 0.08 -11.49
C ILE A 109 12.84 -1.22 -10.66
N ARG A 110 11.74 -1.98 -10.78
CA ARG A 110 11.59 -3.33 -10.23
C ARG A 110 12.52 -4.32 -10.92
N ASP A 111 12.49 -4.38 -12.25
CA ASP A 111 13.23 -5.38 -13.04
C ASP A 111 14.74 -5.21 -12.93
N GLU A 112 15.20 -3.98 -12.71
CA GLU A 112 16.60 -3.67 -12.40
C GLU A 112 16.98 -3.89 -10.92
N GLY A 113 16.02 -4.33 -10.07
CA GLY A 113 16.26 -4.71 -8.68
C GLY A 113 16.55 -3.54 -7.74
N ILE A 114 16.17 -2.31 -8.12
CA ILE A 114 16.46 -1.10 -7.36
C ILE A 114 15.52 -0.96 -6.15
N ILE A 115 14.24 -1.32 -6.34
CA ILE A 115 13.25 -1.44 -5.27
C ILE A 115 12.43 -2.71 -5.46
N GLU A 116 11.83 -3.22 -4.39
CA GLU A 116 10.87 -4.30 -4.49
C GLU A 116 9.47 -3.76 -4.80
N VAL A 117 8.81 -4.33 -5.80
CA VAL A 117 7.43 -3.96 -6.19
C VAL A 117 6.58 -5.22 -6.31
N TRP A 118 5.45 -5.24 -5.62
CA TRP A 118 4.44 -6.29 -5.70
C TRP A 118 3.17 -5.75 -6.35
N SER A 119 2.56 -6.57 -7.21
CA SER A 119 1.17 -6.32 -7.63
C SER A 119 0.21 -6.48 -6.45
N THR A 120 -0.97 -5.88 -6.54
CA THR A 120 -2.01 -6.06 -5.51
C THR A 120 -2.35 -7.54 -5.32
N LYS A 121 -2.40 -8.29 -6.43
CA LYS A 121 -2.62 -9.74 -6.38
C LYS A 121 -1.52 -10.45 -5.59
N LYS A 122 -0.25 -10.16 -5.88
CA LYS A 122 0.87 -10.78 -5.15
C LYS A 122 0.81 -10.43 -3.66
N ALA A 123 0.55 -9.17 -3.31
CA ALA A 123 0.41 -8.77 -1.92
C ALA A 123 -0.72 -9.53 -1.19
N VAL A 124 -1.87 -9.73 -1.86
CA VAL A 124 -2.96 -10.57 -1.32
C VAL A 124 -2.51 -12.01 -1.12
N ASP A 125 -1.85 -12.61 -2.12
CA ASP A 125 -1.44 -14.02 -2.06
C ASP A 125 -0.37 -14.24 -0.97
N GLU A 126 0.63 -13.37 -0.87
CA GLU A 126 1.72 -13.48 0.11
C GLU A 126 1.24 -13.19 1.55
N LEU A 127 0.47 -12.12 1.75
CA LEU A 127 0.10 -11.66 3.10
C LEU A 127 -1.16 -12.35 3.64
N LEU A 128 -2.12 -12.68 2.78
CA LEU A 128 -3.38 -13.32 3.19
C LEU A 128 -3.44 -14.81 2.84
N GLY A 129 -2.64 -15.29 1.87
CA GLY A 129 -2.49 -16.72 1.59
C GLY A 129 -1.78 -17.45 2.72
N ALA A 130 -0.73 -16.85 3.30
CA ALA A 130 -0.05 -17.39 4.48
C ALA A 130 -0.99 -17.50 5.71
N ALA A 131 -1.93 -16.57 5.87
CA ALA A 131 -2.94 -16.58 6.94
C ALA A 131 -3.98 -17.70 6.78
N ARG A 132 -4.13 -18.29 5.58
CA ARG A 132 -5.02 -19.44 5.34
C ARG A 132 -4.37 -20.78 5.63
N GLU A 133 -3.04 -20.86 5.59
CA GLU A 133 -2.29 -22.08 5.89
C GLU A 133 -2.00 -22.24 7.39
N HIS A 134 -1.81 -21.14 8.11
CA HIS A 134 -1.82 -21.13 9.58
C HIS A 134 -3.27 -21.02 10.07
N GLY A 135 -3.98 -22.16 10.04
CA GLY A 135 -5.35 -22.27 10.50
C GLY A 135 -5.57 -21.69 11.89
N ASP A 136 -6.07 -20.46 11.93
CA ASP A 136 -6.74 -19.91 13.09
C ASP A 136 -8.04 -20.71 13.26
N LYS A 137 -7.99 -21.73 14.12
CA LYS A 137 -9.21 -22.42 14.55
C LYS A 137 -10.05 -21.37 15.27
N PRO A 138 -11.32 -21.16 14.88
CA PRO A 138 -12.19 -20.29 15.65
C PRO A 138 -12.33 -20.88 17.04
N CYS A 139 -11.82 -20.17 18.05
CA CYS A 139 -12.26 -20.34 19.42
C CYS A 139 -13.70 -19.82 19.47
N TYR A 140 -14.64 -20.74 19.70
CA TYR A 140 -16.06 -20.46 19.93
C TYR A 140 -16.28 -19.51 21.10
#